data_AF-A0ABD1D039-F1
#
_entry.id   AF-A0ABD1D039-F1
#
_cell.length_a   1.000
_cell.length_b   1.000
_cell.length_c   1.000
_cell.angle_alpha   90.00
_cell.angle_beta   90.00
_cell.angle_gamma   90.00
#
_symmetry.space_group_name_H-M   'P 1'
#
loop_
_entity.id
_entity.type
_entity.pdbx_description
1 polymer ?
#
loop_
_entity_poly.entity_id
_entity_poly.type
_entity_poly.pdbx_seq_one_letter_code
_entity_poly.pdbx_strand_id
1 'polypeptide(L)'
;MSLNLKLLSGQTSSSPGDLDYGFQKATGMWPSFFNVAMRATISVNATCGQHGREEYCRLQDPQSPRSRSSQCGICDANNSDLEKRHPITNIVDGTSNWWQSPTLHKASKNDRVTISLDLGQVSLLVARNAQPIDRR
;
A
#
# COMPACT_ATOMS: atom_id res chain seq x y z
N MET A 1 3.29 -11.70 -14.02
CA MET A 1 3.44 -10.34 -13.45
C MET A 1 2.46 -10.19 -12.30
N SER A 2 2.82 -9.47 -11.25
CA SER A 2 1.99 -9.17 -10.07
C SER A 2 2.14 -7.70 -9.70
N LEU A 3 1.12 -7.12 -9.10
CA LEU A 3 1.09 -5.70 -8.69
C LEU A 3 1.24 -5.59 -7.18
N ASN A 4 2.28 -4.87 -6.74
CA ASN A 4 2.47 -4.51 -5.34
C ASN A 4 1.84 -3.12 -5.12
N LEU A 5 1.01 -2.97 -4.08
CA LEU A 5 0.41 -1.68 -3.73
C LEU A 5 0.76 -1.29 -2.30
N LYS A 6 0.99 0.01 -2.11
CA LYS A 6 1.21 0.63 -0.80
C LYS A 6 0.66 2.05 -0.83
N LEU A 7 0.02 2.46 0.27
CA LEU A 7 -0.33 3.87 0.43
C LEU A 7 0.91 4.65 0.83
N LEU A 8 1.15 5.74 0.11
CA LEU A 8 2.14 6.72 0.53
C LEU A 8 1.56 7.43 1.76
N SER A 9 2.24 7.28 2.89
CA SER A 9 1.89 8.04 4.10
C SER A 9 2.01 9.53 3.77
N GLY A 10 0.88 10.24 3.78
CA GLY A 10 0.92 11.69 3.86
C GLY A 10 1.61 12.06 5.17
N GLN A 11 2.74 12.76 5.10
CA GLN A 11 3.47 13.20 6.29
C GLN A 11 2.55 14.04 7.17
N THR A 12 2.01 13.43 8.22
CA THR A 12 1.59 14.13 9.42
C THR A 12 2.46 13.57 10.52
N SER A 13 3.62 14.21 10.72
CA SER A 13 4.46 13.99 11.88
C SER A 13 3.68 14.38 13.12
N SER A 14 2.90 13.45 13.69
CA SER A 14 2.43 13.56 15.06
C SER A 14 3.54 13.02 15.97
N SER A 15 4.65 13.75 16.04
CA SER A 15 5.52 13.71 17.21
C SER A 15 4.86 14.58 18.29
N PRO A 16 4.70 14.12 19.55
CA PRO A 16 4.12 14.92 20.64
C PRO A 16 4.99 16.09 21.13
N GLY A 17 5.90 16.59 20.30
CA GLY A 17 6.81 17.68 20.63
C GLY A 17 7.37 18.26 19.35
N ASP A 18 7.32 19.58 19.26
CA ASP A 18 8.00 20.43 18.29
C ASP A 18 7.50 20.40 16.84
N LEU A 19 6.63 21.37 16.52
CA LEU A 19 6.94 22.47 15.59
C LEU A 19 5.70 23.39 15.44
N ASP A 20 5.69 24.43 16.27
CA ASP A 20 5.04 25.70 15.99
C ASP A 20 5.70 26.32 14.75
N TYR A 21 5.18 26.02 13.57
CA TYR A 21 5.42 26.80 12.36
C TYR A 21 4.07 27.07 11.67
N GLY A 22 3.34 28.01 12.27
CA GLY A 22 2.66 29.06 11.50
C GLY A 22 1.73 28.65 10.37
N PHE A 23 0.84 27.66 10.56
CA PHE A 23 -0.46 27.76 9.91
C PHE A 23 -1.31 28.67 10.78
N GLN A 24 -1.45 29.91 10.33
CA GLN A 24 -2.31 30.92 10.93
C GLN A 24 -3.60 30.27 11.42
N LYS A 25 -3.91 30.50 12.69
CA LYS A 25 -5.17 30.17 13.32
C LYS A 25 -6.28 30.83 12.52
N ALA A 26 -6.76 30.13 11.49
CA ALA A 26 -7.94 30.52 10.78
C ALA A 26 -9.05 30.55 11.83
N THR A 27 -9.78 31.65 11.88
CA THR A 27 -10.98 31.88 12.69
C THR A 27 -12.16 30.99 12.24
N GLY A 28 -11.88 29.79 11.72
CA GLY A 28 -12.82 28.75 11.34
C GLY A 28 -12.35 27.42 11.91
N MET A 29 -13.28 26.65 12.48
CA MET A 29 -13.06 25.27 12.93
C MET A 29 -12.77 24.36 11.74
N TRP A 30 -11.53 24.40 11.25
CA TRP A 30 -11.02 23.41 10.30
C TRP A 30 -10.31 22.31 11.11
N PRO A 31 -10.69 21.03 10.95
CA PRO A 31 -10.02 19.94 11.65
C PRO A 31 -8.59 19.78 11.15
N SER A 32 -7.73 19.16 11.96
CA SER A 32 -6.39 18.79 11.52
C SER A 32 -6.44 17.85 10.32
N PHE A 33 -5.50 18.01 9.39
CA PHE A 33 -5.32 17.04 8.31
C PHE A 33 -4.70 15.76 8.88
N PHE A 34 -5.22 14.60 8.47
CA PHE A 34 -4.67 13.29 8.79
C PHE A 34 -4.88 12.32 7.64
N ASN A 35 -4.11 11.22 7.59
CA ASN A 35 -4.31 10.17 6.59
C ASN A 35 -5.55 9.35 6.94
N VAL A 36 -6.66 9.69 6.28
CA VAL A 36 -7.97 9.08 6.48
C VAL A 36 -7.96 7.57 6.18
N ALA A 37 -7.10 7.11 5.27
CA ALA A 37 -7.04 5.71 4.88
C ALA A 37 -6.55 4.78 6.00
N MET A 38 -5.75 5.27 6.95
CA MET A 38 -5.25 4.46 8.08
C MET A 38 -6.35 4.01 9.05
N ARG A 39 -7.52 4.67 9.02
CA ARG A 39 -8.68 4.35 9.87
C ARG A 39 -9.81 3.68 9.12
N ALA A 40 -9.64 3.50 7.83
CA ALA A 40 -10.66 2.94 6.96
C ALA A 40 -10.69 1.41 7.08
N THR A 41 -11.87 0.84 6.90
CA THR A 41 -12.02 -0.60 6.69
C THR A 41 -11.63 -0.92 5.26
N ILE A 42 -10.61 -1.76 5.09
CA ILE A 42 -10.09 -2.14 3.77
C ILE A 42 -10.46 -3.58 3.43
N SER A 43 -10.89 -3.82 2.19
CA SER A 43 -11.17 -5.16 1.67
C SER A 43 -10.68 -5.31 0.24
N VAL A 44 -10.43 -6.55 -0.18
CA VAL A 44 -9.98 -6.87 -1.54
C VAL A 44 -10.57 -8.20 -2.00
N ASN A 45 -10.87 -8.32 -3.29
CA ASN A 45 -11.41 -9.56 -3.85
C ASN A 45 -10.40 -10.71 -3.95
N ALA A 46 -9.10 -10.40 -4.06
CA ALA A 46 -8.05 -11.41 -4.20
C ALA A 46 -6.71 -10.92 -3.64
N THR A 47 -5.98 -11.81 -2.98
CA THR A 47 -4.63 -11.57 -2.46
C THR A 47 -3.74 -12.76 -2.80
N CYS A 48 -2.44 -12.54 -3.04
CA CYS A 48 -1.54 -13.65 -3.33
C CYS A 48 -1.50 -14.67 -2.17
N GLY A 49 -1.23 -15.93 -2.50
CA GLY A 49 -1.01 -16.96 -1.48
C GLY A 49 -2.27 -17.45 -0.74
N GLN A 50 -3.48 -16.95 -1.06
CA GLN A 50 -4.74 -17.40 -0.43
C GLN A 50 -5.04 -18.88 -0.68
N HIS A 51 -4.65 -19.39 -1.85
CA HIS A 51 -4.79 -20.80 -2.24
C HIS A 51 -3.44 -21.53 -2.18
N GLY A 52 -2.68 -21.28 -1.12
CA GLY A 52 -1.35 -21.83 -0.89
C GLY A 52 -0.24 -21.11 -1.66
N ARG A 53 0.98 -21.64 -1.51
CA ARG A 53 2.23 -21.08 -2.03
C ARG A 53 2.12 -20.59 -3.48
N GLU A 54 2.59 -19.38 -3.70
CA GLU A 54 2.56 -18.70 -4.99
C GLU A 54 3.90 -18.00 -5.25
N GLU A 55 4.50 -18.24 -6.41
CA GLU A 55 5.74 -17.59 -6.82
C GLU A 55 5.43 -16.32 -7.61
N TYR A 56 6.11 -15.23 -7.30
CA TYR A 56 5.99 -13.97 -8.04
C TYR A 56 7.37 -13.47 -8.45
N CYS A 57 7.46 -12.77 -9.58
CA CYS A 57 8.69 -12.13 -10.04
C CYS A 57 8.47 -10.65 -10.26
N ARG A 58 9.42 -9.83 -9.77
CA ARG A 58 9.43 -8.40 -10.03
C ARG A 58 10.13 -8.15 -11.35
N LEU A 59 9.43 -7.51 -12.29
CA LEU A 59 10.07 -6.94 -13.46
C LEU A 59 10.88 -5.73 -13.02
N GLN A 60 12.15 -5.72 -13.40
CA GLN A 60 13.06 -4.64 -13.08
C GLN A 60 13.40 -3.86 -14.36
N ASP A 61 13.77 -2.60 -14.17
CA ASP A 61 14.05 -1.69 -15.28
C ASP A 61 15.29 -2.17 -16.07
N PRO A 62 15.16 -2.47 -17.37
CA PRO A 62 16.29 -2.88 -18.21
C PRO A 62 17.43 -1.84 -18.27
N GLN A 63 17.20 -0.58 -17.87
CA GLN A 63 18.23 0.46 -17.82
C GLN A 63 19.12 0.43 -16.57
N SER A 64 18.85 -0.41 -15.56
CA SER A 64 19.69 -0.47 -14.36
C SER A 64 20.85 -1.48 -14.53
N PRO A 65 22.12 -1.02 -14.63
CA PRO A 65 23.28 -1.89 -14.87
C PRO A 65 23.60 -2.85 -13.71
N ARG A 66 22.93 -2.70 -12.55
CA ARG A 66 23.02 -3.61 -11.38
C ARG A 66 21.92 -4.68 -11.35
N SER A 67 21.00 -4.69 -12.32
CA SER A 67 19.78 -5.50 -12.31
C SER A 67 19.79 -6.56 -13.42
N ARG A 68 20.60 -7.60 -13.25
CA ARG A 68 20.65 -8.74 -14.18
C ARG A 68 19.93 -10.00 -13.68
N SER A 69 19.29 -9.95 -12.51
CA SER A 69 18.50 -11.05 -11.99
C SER A 69 17.07 -10.62 -11.71
N SER A 70 16.10 -11.29 -12.33
CA SER A 70 14.71 -11.21 -11.92
C SER A 70 14.62 -11.66 -10.46
N GLN A 71 14.36 -10.73 -9.55
CA GLN A 71 14.12 -11.08 -8.14
C GLN A 71 12.72 -11.71 -8.04
N CYS A 72 12.70 -13.03 -8.06
CA CYS A 72 11.51 -13.82 -7.78
C CYS A 72 11.46 -14.14 -6.27
N GLY A 73 10.25 -14.19 -5.74
CA GLY A 73 9.95 -14.45 -4.34
C GLY A 73 8.73 -15.33 -4.19
N ILE A 74 8.43 -15.68 -2.94
CA ILE A 74 7.30 -16.55 -2.59
C ILE A 74 6.31 -15.72 -1.78
N CYS A 75 5.04 -15.79 -2.17
CA CYS A 75 3.90 -15.34 -1.38
C CYS A 75 3.08 -16.54 -0.91
N ASP A 76 2.79 -16.59 0.38
CA ASP A 76 1.97 -17.64 0.99
C ASP A 76 1.28 -17.08 2.24
N ALA A 77 -0.04 -16.95 2.17
CA ALA A 77 -0.83 -16.31 3.23
C ALA A 77 -0.80 -17.09 4.56
N ASN A 78 -0.52 -18.39 4.50
CA ASN A 78 -0.49 -19.29 5.65
C ASN A 78 0.94 -19.62 6.12
N ASN A 79 1.97 -19.04 5.51
CA ASN A 79 3.37 -19.36 5.80
C ASN A 79 3.78 -18.89 7.21
N SER A 80 4.52 -19.66 8.00
CA SER A 80 4.99 -19.16 9.31
C SER A 80 5.85 -17.90 9.23
N ASP A 81 6.52 -17.70 8.09
CA ASP A 81 7.33 -16.52 7.81
C ASP A 81 6.48 -15.32 7.36
N LEU A 82 6.49 -14.24 8.15
CA LEU A 82 5.73 -13.03 7.88
C LEU A 82 6.21 -12.28 6.63
N GLU A 83 7.48 -12.41 6.24
CA GLU A 83 8.03 -11.77 5.03
C GLU A 83 7.46 -12.36 3.74
N LYS A 84 6.86 -13.56 3.82
CA LYS A 84 6.15 -14.21 2.71
C LYS A 84 4.66 -13.91 2.70
N ARG A 85 4.15 -13.12 3.65
CA ARG A 85 2.74 -12.73 3.76
C ARG A 85 2.56 -11.27 3.33
N HIS A 86 1.61 -11.04 2.43
CA HIS A 86 1.31 -9.70 1.91
C HIS A 86 -0.20 -9.38 1.95
N PRO A 87 -0.83 -9.41 3.14
CA PRO A 87 -2.27 -9.18 3.29
C PRO A 87 -2.67 -7.74 2.97
N ILE A 88 -3.97 -7.53 2.73
CA ILE A 88 -4.53 -6.21 2.38
C ILE A 88 -4.35 -5.16 3.48
N THR A 89 -4.23 -5.61 4.74
CA THR A 89 -4.00 -4.76 5.91
C THR A 89 -2.66 -4.03 5.86
N ASN A 90 -1.66 -4.57 5.14
CA ASN A 90 -0.36 -3.91 4.97
C ASN A 90 -0.45 -2.55 4.27
N ILE A 91 -1.56 -2.26 3.59
CA ILE A 91 -1.79 -0.97 2.94
C ILE A 91 -2.04 0.15 3.97
N VAL A 92 -2.67 -0.18 5.10
CA VAL A 92 -3.20 0.79 6.07
C VAL A 92 -2.53 0.70 7.45
N ASP A 93 -1.61 -0.24 7.66
CA ASP A 93 -0.94 -0.50 8.94
C ASP A 93 0.14 0.54 9.30
N GLY A 94 0.49 1.45 8.37
CA GLY A 94 1.51 2.48 8.56
C GLY A 94 2.96 1.96 8.48
N THR A 95 3.17 0.68 8.17
CA THR A 95 4.50 0.06 8.10
C THR A 95 5.12 0.19 6.70
N SER A 96 6.34 -0.35 6.54
CA SER A 96 6.99 -0.40 5.24
C SER A 96 6.41 -1.47 4.31
N ASN A 97 5.58 -2.38 4.84
CA ASN A 97 5.05 -3.54 4.15
C ASN A 97 4.09 -3.16 3.01
N TRP A 98 3.80 -4.13 2.16
CA TRP A 98 2.92 -3.96 1.01
C TRP A 98 1.89 -5.09 0.93
N TRP A 99 0.79 -4.82 0.24
CA TRP A 99 -0.13 -5.86 -0.22
C TRP A 99 0.24 -6.28 -1.64
N GLN A 100 0.02 -7.55 -1.97
CA GLN A 100 0.37 -8.13 -3.26
C GLN A 100 -0.82 -8.83 -3.91
N SER A 101 -1.07 -8.49 -5.18
CA SER A 101 -2.09 -9.17 -5.99
C SER A 101 -1.69 -10.61 -6.31
N PRO A 102 -2.65 -11.51 -6.61
CA PRO A 102 -2.32 -12.76 -7.27
C PRO A 102 -1.55 -12.54 -8.57
N THR A 103 -0.77 -13.54 -8.95
CA THR A 103 0.00 -13.60 -10.18
C THR A 103 -0.90 -13.88 -11.38
N LEU A 104 -0.54 -13.33 -12.54
CA LEU A 104 -1.25 -13.60 -13.79
C LEU A 104 -1.29 -15.10 -14.15
N HIS A 105 -0.29 -15.89 -13.75
CA HIS A 105 -0.26 -17.33 -13.99
C HIS A 105 -1.40 -18.08 -13.28
N LYS A 106 -1.80 -17.60 -12.11
CA LYS A 106 -2.94 -18.14 -11.34
C LYS A 106 -4.27 -17.45 -11.71
N ALA A 107 -4.25 -16.49 -12.65
CA ALA A 107 -5.34 -15.56 -12.93
C ALA A 107 -6.33 -16.00 -14.02
N SER A 108 -6.43 -17.28 -14.36
CA SER A 108 -7.53 -17.77 -15.22
C SER A 108 -8.94 -17.45 -14.68
N LYS A 109 -9.05 -16.93 -13.44
CA LYS A 109 -10.30 -16.50 -12.80
C LYS A 109 -10.36 -15.00 -12.42
N ASN A 110 -9.26 -14.25 -12.42
CA ASN A 110 -9.21 -12.88 -11.89
C ASN A 110 -8.34 -11.96 -12.77
N ASP A 111 -8.90 -11.46 -13.88
CA ASP A 111 -8.32 -10.37 -14.67
C ASP A 111 -8.42 -9.01 -13.95
N ARG A 112 -9.33 -8.92 -12.97
CA ARG A 112 -9.63 -7.69 -12.24
C ARG A 112 -9.49 -7.88 -10.73
N VAL A 113 -8.67 -7.02 -10.12
CA VAL A 113 -8.54 -6.90 -8.67
C VAL A 113 -9.23 -5.61 -8.21
N THR A 114 -10.11 -5.73 -7.23
CA THR A 114 -10.87 -4.61 -6.67
C THR A 114 -10.52 -4.45 -5.20
N ILE A 115 -9.95 -3.31 -4.84
CA ILE A 115 -9.69 -2.89 -3.46
C ILE A 115 -10.74 -1.87 -3.08
N SER A 116 -11.44 -2.12 -1.98
CA SER A 116 -12.46 -1.22 -1.43
C SER A 116 -11.97 -0.65 -0.11
N LEU A 117 -12.08 0.66 0.04
CA LEU A 117 -11.70 1.40 1.23
C LEU A 117 -12.94 2.11 1.76
N ASP A 118 -13.54 1.56 2.82
CA ASP A 118 -14.67 2.17 3.51
C ASP A 118 -14.16 3.10 4.60
N LEU A 119 -14.35 4.40 4.37
CA LEU A 119 -13.89 5.45 5.27
C LEU A 119 -14.81 5.58 6.50
N GLY A 120 -16.08 5.17 6.44
CA GLY A 120 -17.00 5.27 7.57
C GLY A 120 -17.35 6.70 8.04
N GLN A 121 -16.93 7.76 7.33
CA GLN A 121 -17.24 9.15 7.68
C GLN A 121 -17.65 9.99 6.47
N VAL A 122 -18.47 11.02 6.74
CA VAL A 122 -18.76 12.11 5.80
C VAL A 122 -17.72 13.20 6.00
N SER A 123 -16.55 13.05 5.36
CA SER A 123 -15.44 13.99 5.45
C SER A 123 -15.10 14.59 4.08
N LEU A 124 -14.67 15.86 4.06
CA LEU A 124 -14.07 16.45 2.86
C LEU A 124 -12.75 15.71 2.56
N LEU A 125 -12.69 15.04 1.42
CA LEU A 125 -11.49 14.34 0.97
C LEU A 125 -10.65 15.27 0.12
N VAL A 126 -9.40 15.46 0.54
CA VAL A 126 -8.37 16.09 -0.29
C VAL A 126 -7.44 14.97 -0.76
N ALA A 127 -7.58 14.58 -2.02
CA ALA A 127 -6.69 13.59 -2.63
C ALA A 127 -5.35 14.24 -2.96
N ARG A 128 -4.25 13.61 -2.56
CA ARG A 128 -2.93 13.89 -3.13
C ARG A 128 -2.70 12.90 -4.26
N ASN A 129 -2.34 13.41 -5.44
CA ASN A 129 -1.92 12.55 -6.53
C ASN A 129 -0.72 11.70 -6.09
N ALA A 130 -0.71 10.44 -6.50
CA ALA A 130 0.46 9.59 -6.31
C ALA A 130 1.64 10.28 -7.01
N GLN A 131 2.67 10.64 -6.24
CA GLN A 131 3.93 11.03 -6.86
C GLN A 131 4.54 9.77 -7.48
N PRO A 132 5.17 9.86 -8.67
CA PRO A 132 6.03 8.80 -9.14
C PRO A 132 7.02 8.48 -8.00
N ILE A 133 7.15 7.20 -7.65
CA ILE A 133 8.20 6.79 -6.72
C ILE A 133 9.51 7.14 -7.42
N ASP A 134 10.12 8.28 -7.07
CA ASP A 134 11.44 8.67 -7.55
C ASP A 134 12.43 7.62 -7.04
N ARG A 135 12.84 6.72 -7.95
CA ARG A 135 13.78 5.64 -7.66
C ARG A 135 15.21 6.16 -7.85
N ARG A 136 15.61 7.15 -7.06
CA ARG A 136 17.04 7.42 -6.84
C ARG A 136 17.65 6.40 -5.91
#